data_AF-A0A2S4Z0L9-F1
#
_entry.id   AF-A0A2S4Z0L9-F1
#
_cell.length_a   1.000
_cell.length_b   1.000
_cell.length_c   1.000
_cell.angle_alpha   90.00
_cell.angle_beta   90.00
_cell.angle_gamma   90.00
#
_symmetry.space_group_name_H-M   'P 1'
#
loop_
_entity.id
_entity.type
_entity.pdbx_description
1 polymer ?
#
loop_
_entity_poly.entity_id
_entity_poly.type
_entity_poly.pdbx_seq_one_letter_code
_entity_poly.pdbx_strand_id
1 'polypeptide(L)'
;MVATAETAPPPRRLDDVPGWFPVLDQTLFNWFLDRQESAGMRGDLLEVGVYMGKSAIFLGRHLRDGEGFTVCDLFGGDAPDDANRAESTKSYSALTRQAFEENYLSFHDALPRVLQGPSSMVPDEVPPRSCRFVHIDGSHLYEHVHGDIGAAHDLLLPGGIVVLDDFRSEHTPGVSVAAWEAVLNRGLRPICLSTQKLYGTWGDPEPVQEELLAMVEGREDCHLSVQQAAGHRIVRLKSKGMQAPPFPPSRHADAPEPAAAAIPAQPIRRPADPPKRAAVPRSRTRKLAADLLPPVVTRAIRKARNR
;
A
#
# COMPACT_ATOMS: atom_id res chain seq x y z
N MET A 1 7.17 24.31 28.46
CA MET A 1 5.96 24.42 27.61
C MET A 1 6.10 23.35 26.54
N VAL A 2 5.34 22.26 26.67
CA VAL A 2 5.29 21.20 25.67
C VAL A 2 4.50 21.78 24.49
N ALA A 3 5.11 21.83 23.31
CA ALA A 3 4.39 22.18 22.10
C ALA A 3 3.28 21.13 21.93
N THR A 4 2.02 21.56 22.04
CA THR A 4 0.88 20.76 21.60
C THR A 4 1.09 20.49 20.13
N ALA A 5 1.37 19.23 19.76
CA ALA A 5 1.33 18.83 18.36
C ALA A 5 -0.06 19.22 17.83
N GLU A 6 -0.11 20.12 16.87
CA GLU A 6 -1.36 20.46 16.19
C GLU A 6 -1.85 19.18 15.52
N THR A 7 -2.90 18.58 16.09
CA THR A 7 -3.60 17.44 15.50
C THR A 7 -4.20 17.90 14.18
N ALA A 8 -3.91 17.17 13.09
CA ALA A 8 -4.49 17.44 11.79
C ALA A 8 -6.03 17.49 11.89
N PRO A 9 -6.72 18.31 11.06
CA PRO A 9 -8.17 18.33 11.08
C PRO A 9 -8.73 16.94 10.75
N PRO A 10 -9.88 16.55 11.34
CA PRO A 10 -10.47 15.24 11.09
C PRO A 10 -10.84 15.08 9.61
N PRO A 11 -10.66 13.88 9.03
CA PRO A 11 -10.90 13.64 7.61
C PRO A 11 -12.38 13.80 7.28
N ARG A 12 -12.71 14.50 6.19
CA ARG A 12 -14.09 14.68 5.72
C ARG A 12 -14.49 13.59 4.74
N ARG A 13 -13.53 13.13 3.93
CA ARG A 13 -13.63 12.07 2.92
C ARG A 13 -12.50 11.06 3.13
N LEU A 14 -12.66 9.85 2.59
CA LEU A 14 -11.61 8.82 2.67
C LEU A 14 -10.28 9.30 2.08
N ASP A 15 -10.31 10.14 1.05
CA ASP A 15 -9.10 10.69 0.43
C ASP A 15 -8.31 11.65 1.31
N ASP A 16 -8.94 12.21 2.34
CA ASP A 16 -8.28 13.08 3.32
C ASP A 16 -7.44 12.26 4.32
N VAL A 17 -7.71 10.96 4.46
CA VAL A 17 -6.92 10.06 5.32
C VAL A 17 -5.59 9.76 4.63
N PRO A 18 -4.44 10.05 5.26
CA PRO A 18 -3.15 9.71 4.69
C PRO A 18 -2.98 8.19 4.48
N GLY A 19 -2.42 7.78 3.35
CA GLY A 19 -2.13 6.36 3.08
C GLY A 19 -2.19 6.01 1.60
N TRP A 20 -1.61 4.86 1.24
CA TRP A 20 -1.49 4.38 -0.14
C TRP A 20 -2.57 3.34 -0.44
N PHE A 21 -3.75 3.82 -0.82
CA PHE A 21 -4.84 2.95 -1.24
C PHE A 21 -5.41 3.36 -2.60
N PRO A 22 -4.74 2.97 -3.71
CA PRO A 22 -5.13 3.38 -5.06
C PRO A 22 -6.53 2.91 -5.45
N VAL A 23 -7.14 3.62 -6.40
CA VAL A 23 -8.51 3.36 -6.87
C VAL A 23 -8.76 1.92 -7.33
N LEU A 24 -7.77 1.31 -8.00
CA LEU A 24 -7.91 -0.09 -8.43
C LEU A 24 -8.04 -1.01 -7.21
N ASP A 25 -7.23 -0.79 -6.18
CA ASP A 25 -7.25 -1.62 -4.98
C ASP A 25 -8.51 -1.38 -4.14
N GLN A 26 -9.02 -0.13 -4.07
CA GLN A 26 -10.36 0.15 -3.53
C GLN A 26 -11.46 -0.64 -4.27
N THR A 27 -11.39 -0.67 -5.61
CA THR A 27 -12.35 -1.43 -6.43
C THR A 27 -12.24 -2.92 -6.18
N LEU A 28 -11.01 -3.45 -6.08
CA LEU A 28 -10.77 -4.88 -5.86
C LEU A 28 -11.20 -5.30 -4.45
N PHE A 29 -10.86 -4.54 -3.40
CA PHE A 29 -11.31 -4.82 -2.03
C PHE A 29 -12.83 -4.88 -1.97
N ASN A 30 -13.51 -3.86 -2.51
CA ASN A 30 -14.97 -3.82 -2.56
C ASN A 30 -15.53 -5.03 -3.30
N TRP A 31 -15.00 -5.35 -4.48
CA TRP A 31 -15.48 -6.47 -5.29
C TRP A 31 -15.28 -7.83 -4.61
N PHE A 32 -14.11 -8.09 -4.02
CA PHE A 32 -13.84 -9.34 -3.31
C PHE A 32 -14.75 -9.51 -2.09
N LEU A 33 -14.93 -8.45 -1.30
CA LEU A 33 -15.76 -8.48 -0.09
C LEU A 33 -17.25 -8.59 -0.43
N ASP A 34 -17.76 -7.81 -1.40
CA ASP A 34 -19.13 -7.90 -1.90
C ASP A 34 -19.44 -9.30 -2.45
N ARG A 35 -18.48 -9.90 -3.17
CA ARG A 35 -18.60 -11.26 -3.69
C ARG A 35 -18.73 -12.28 -2.56
N GLN A 36 -17.86 -12.21 -1.54
CA GLN A 36 -17.95 -13.09 -0.36
C GLN A 36 -19.28 -12.92 0.36
N GLU A 37 -19.74 -11.67 0.50
CA GLU A 37 -21.00 -11.34 1.17
C GLU A 37 -22.20 -11.88 0.42
N SER A 38 -22.25 -11.69 -0.89
CA SER A 38 -23.31 -12.20 -1.78
C SER A 38 -23.35 -13.73 -1.80
N ALA A 39 -22.19 -14.39 -1.66
CA ALA A 39 -22.09 -15.84 -1.51
C ALA A 39 -22.44 -16.35 -0.11
N GLY A 40 -22.76 -15.45 0.85
CA GLY A 40 -23.08 -15.79 2.23
C GLY A 40 -21.88 -16.25 3.07
N MET A 41 -20.64 -16.13 2.55
CA MET A 41 -19.43 -16.49 3.29
C MET A 41 -19.25 -15.56 4.48
N ARG A 42 -19.25 -16.08 5.70
CA ARG A 42 -19.00 -15.34 6.96
C ARG A 42 -17.57 -15.54 7.43
N GLY A 43 -17.01 -14.57 8.12
CA GLY A 43 -15.70 -14.66 8.76
C GLY A 43 -15.12 -13.30 9.11
N ASP A 44 -14.10 -13.32 9.95
CA ASP A 44 -13.43 -12.14 10.45
C ASP A 44 -12.62 -11.43 9.35
N LEU A 45 -12.32 -10.16 9.59
CA LEU A 45 -11.40 -9.35 8.82
C LEU A 45 -10.11 -9.15 9.62
N LEU A 46 -8.97 -9.16 8.93
CA LEU A 46 -7.68 -8.86 9.52
C LEU A 46 -6.87 -7.92 8.62
N GLU A 47 -6.26 -6.91 9.21
CA GLU A 47 -5.25 -6.08 8.57
C GLU A 47 -3.98 -5.99 9.42
N VAL A 48 -2.83 -6.24 8.81
CA VAL A 48 -1.51 -6.11 9.41
C VAL A 48 -0.79 -4.98 8.67
N GLY A 49 -0.39 -3.93 9.37
CA GLY A 49 0.04 -2.67 8.78
C GLY A 49 -1.15 -1.80 8.40
N VAL A 50 -1.40 -0.79 9.23
CA VAL A 50 -2.65 -0.02 9.25
C VAL A 50 -2.37 1.45 8.97
N TYR A 51 -1.20 1.93 9.40
CA TYR A 51 -0.80 3.33 9.29
C TYR A 51 -1.89 4.26 9.87
N MET A 52 -2.35 5.23 9.08
CA MET A 52 -3.41 6.17 9.47
C MET A 52 -4.83 5.66 9.21
N GLY A 53 -4.98 4.40 8.77
CA GLY A 53 -6.25 3.68 8.71
C GLY A 53 -7.02 3.76 7.40
N LYS A 54 -6.45 4.24 6.29
CA LYS A 54 -7.21 4.43 5.03
C LYS A 54 -7.84 3.13 4.52
N SER A 55 -7.08 2.05 4.42
CA SER A 55 -7.59 0.72 4.04
C SER A 55 -8.44 0.11 5.15
N ALA A 56 -8.07 0.27 6.43
CA ALA A 56 -8.87 -0.19 7.57
C ALA A 56 -10.29 0.39 7.57
N ILE A 57 -10.42 1.70 7.38
CA ILE A 57 -11.70 2.40 7.27
C ILE A 57 -12.53 1.80 6.14
N PHE A 58 -11.88 1.44 5.04
CA PHE A 58 -12.57 0.82 3.91
C PHE A 58 -13.04 -0.60 4.25
N LEU A 59 -12.16 -1.43 4.80
CA LEU A 59 -12.45 -2.79 5.24
C LEU A 59 -13.57 -2.83 6.28
N GLY A 60 -13.56 -1.92 7.25
CA GLY A 60 -14.55 -1.84 8.32
C GLY A 60 -15.98 -1.70 7.81
N ARG A 61 -16.19 -1.18 6.60
CA ARG A 61 -17.54 -1.07 5.99
C ARG A 61 -18.14 -2.41 5.57
N HIS A 62 -17.30 -3.43 5.44
CA HIS A 62 -17.68 -4.81 5.13
C HIS A 62 -17.78 -5.69 6.38
N LEU A 63 -17.58 -5.11 7.58
CA LEU A 63 -17.80 -5.82 8.83
C LEU A 63 -19.30 -6.04 9.04
N ARG A 64 -19.72 -7.30 9.23
CA ARG A 64 -21.12 -7.65 9.47
C ARG A 64 -21.36 -8.15 10.88
N ASP A 65 -22.63 -8.16 11.29
CA ASP A 65 -23.05 -8.67 12.58
C ASP A 65 -22.55 -10.11 12.82
N GLY A 66 -21.83 -10.27 13.93
CA GLY A 66 -21.23 -11.53 14.37
C GLY A 66 -19.82 -11.80 13.82
N GLU A 67 -19.26 -10.90 13.03
CA GLU A 67 -17.86 -10.96 12.57
C GLU A 67 -16.96 -10.07 13.44
N GLY A 68 -15.68 -10.42 13.55
CA GLY A 68 -14.64 -9.58 14.14
C GLY A 68 -13.84 -8.82 13.08
N PHE A 69 -13.34 -7.63 13.44
CA PHE A 69 -12.29 -6.97 12.69
C PHE A 69 -11.11 -6.71 13.62
N THR A 70 -9.94 -7.26 13.28
CA THR A 70 -8.69 -7.04 13.99
C THR A 70 -7.71 -6.27 13.12
N VAL A 71 -7.03 -5.28 13.70
CA VAL A 71 -5.96 -4.52 13.05
C VAL A 71 -4.69 -4.63 13.89
N CYS A 72 -3.52 -4.77 13.25
CA CYS A 72 -2.24 -4.88 13.93
C CYS A 72 -1.20 -3.91 13.34
N ASP A 73 -0.61 -3.06 14.19
CA ASP A 73 0.42 -2.09 13.78
C ASP A 73 1.31 -1.72 14.98
N LEU A 74 2.53 -1.27 14.73
CA LEU A 74 3.42 -0.71 15.75
C LEU A 74 3.01 0.71 16.17
N PHE A 75 2.35 1.44 15.27
CA PHE A 75 1.96 2.85 15.40
C PHE A 75 3.12 3.77 15.82
N GLY A 76 4.27 3.62 15.15
CA GLY A 76 5.50 4.34 15.49
C GLY A 76 6.23 3.80 16.72
N GLY A 77 5.77 2.69 17.30
CA GLY A 77 6.45 1.96 18.36
C GLY A 77 7.75 1.29 17.90
N ASP A 78 8.50 0.74 18.87
CA ASP A 78 9.78 0.08 18.60
C ASP A 78 9.61 -1.13 17.68
N ALA A 79 10.06 -0.99 16.43
CA ALA A 79 10.24 -2.14 15.57
C ALA A 79 11.36 -3.04 16.12
N PRO A 80 11.22 -4.36 16.04
CA PRO A 80 12.25 -5.29 16.54
C PRO A 80 13.59 -5.12 15.81
N ASP A 81 13.57 -4.63 14.56
CA ASP A 81 14.75 -4.54 13.70
C ASP A 81 15.08 -3.09 13.31
N ASP A 82 16.38 -2.80 13.16
CA ASP A 82 16.90 -1.46 12.86
C ASP A 82 16.43 -0.91 11.51
N ALA A 83 16.20 -1.77 10.51
CA ALA A 83 15.74 -1.35 9.18
C ALA A 83 14.29 -0.85 9.22
N ASN A 84 13.38 -1.61 9.86
CA ASN A 84 11.99 -1.18 10.08
C ASN A 84 11.97 0.10 10.93
N ARG A 85 12.80 0.20 11.98
CA ARG A 85 12.91 1.41 12.81
C ARG A 85 13.33 2.64 12.00
N ALA A 86 14.31 2.49 11.11
CA ALA A 86 14.81 3.57 10.26
C ALA A 86 13.77 4.03 9.23
N GLU A 87 12.98 3.11 8.69
CA GLU A 87 11.84 3.42 7.82
C GLU A 87 10.74 4.15 8.59
N SER A 88 10.31 3.63 9.75
CA SER A 88 9.28 4.28 10.56
C SER A 88 9.66 5.70 10.99
N THR A 89 10.93 5.92 11.35
CA THR A 89 11.43 7.24 11.74
C THR A 89 11.39 8.25 10.58
N LYS A 90 11.57 7.80 9.33
CA LYS A 90 11.61 8.67 8.14
C LYS A 90 10.23 8.93 7.55
N SER A 91 9.39 7.90 7.49
CA SER A 91 8.13 7.93 6.74
C SER A 91 6.90 8.17 7.62
N TYR A 92 6.99 7.94 8.93
CA TYR A 92 5.82 7.86 9.82
C TYR A 92 5.95 8.72 11.09
N SER A 93 6.66 9.85 11.06
CA SER A 93 6.93 10.65 12.27
C SER A 93 5.69 11.22 12.99
N ALA A 94 4.53 11.25 12.33
CA ALA A 94 3.25 11.65 12.91
C ALA A 94 2.32 10.47 13.24
N LEU A 95 2.74 9.23 12.92
CA LEU A 95 1.94 8.03 13.14
C LEU A 95 1.83 7.74 14.64
N THR A 96 0.59 7.69 15.11
CA THR A 96 0.25 7.24 16.45
C THR A 96 -1.01 6.41 16.38
N ARG A 97 -1.21 5.54 17.38
CA ARG A 97 -2.45 4.77 17.51
C ARG A 97 -3.65 5.70 17.61
N GLN A 98 -3.53 6.80 18.35
CA GLN A 98 -4.57 7.81 18.49
C GLN A 98 -4.98 8.41 17.14
N ALA A 99 -4.02 8.77 16.29
CA ALA A 99 -4.32 9.32 14.97
C ALA A 99 -5.10 8.33 14.08
N PHE A 100 -4.73 7.05 14.12
CA PHE A 100 -5.50 5.98 13.48
C PHE A 100 -6.92 5.88 14.05
N GLU A 101 -7.06 5.80 15.37
CA GLU A 101 -8.36 5.63 16.04
C GLU A 101 -9.29 6.81 15.74
N GLU A 102 -8.78 8.04 15.76
CA GLU A 102 -9.51 9.26 15.41
C GLU A 102 -9.99 9.22 13.95
N ASN A 103 -9.09 8.91 13.00
CA ASN A 103 -9.47 8.76 11.59
C ASN A 103 -10.52 7.66 11.41
N TYR A 104 -10.37 6.51 12.08
CA TYR A 104 -11.31 5.40 11.96
C TYR A 104 -12.70 5.78 12.48
N LEU A 105 -12.75 6.39 13.67
CA LEU A 105 -13.99 6.83 14.30
C LEU A 105 -14.68 7.97 13.54
N SER A 106 -13.98 8.72 12.69
CA SER A 106 -14.62 9.66 11.77
C SER A 106 -15.59 8.98 10.79
N PHE A 107 -15.43 7.68 10.51
CA PHE A 107 -16.28 6.94 9.56
C PHE A 107 -17.12 5.82 10.19
N HIS A 108 -16.70 5.30 11.35
CA HIS A 108 -17.33 4.17 12.03
C HIS A 108 -17.69 4.50 13.48
N ASP A 109 -18.67 3.79 14.05
CA ASP A 109 -19.14 4.06 15.42
C ASP A 109 -18.34 3.36 16.52
N ALA A 110 -17.59 2.32 16.17
CA ALA A 110 -16.75 1.56 17.10
C ALA A 110 -15.42 1.19 16.45
N LEU A 111 -14.37 1.14 17.24
CA LEU A 111 -13.04 0.71 16.78
C LEU A 111 -13.02 -0.80 16.48
N PRO A 112 -12.18 -1.25 15.53
CA PRO A 112 -11.81 -2.64 15.45
C PRO A 112 -11.00 -3.03 16.69
N ARG A 113 -10.74 -4.33 16.85
CA ARG A 113 -9.78 -4.79 17.86
C ARG A 113 -8.37 -4.37 17.43
N VAL A 114 -7.74 -3.48 18.20
CA VAL A 114 -6.40 -2.95 17.91
C VAL A 114 -5.33 -3.73 18.65
N LEU A 115 -4.47 -4.43 17.92
CA LEU A 115 -3.26 -5.06 18.42
C LEU A 115 -2.07 -4.13 18.16
N GLN A 116 -1.65 -3.38 19.17
CA GLN A 116 -0.47 -2.53 19.05
C GLN A 116 0.80 -3.33 19.37
N GLY A 117 1.56 -3.69 18.34
CA GLY A 117 2.74 -4.55 18.50
C GLY A 117 3.23 -5.15 17.18
N PRO A 118 4.27 -6.00 17.23
CA PRO A 118 4.75 -6.71 16.06
C PRO A 118 3.69 -7.73 15.59
N SER A 119 3.60 -7.94 14.28
CA SER A 119 2.64 -8.86 13.66
C SER A 119 2.79 -10.32 14.12
N SER A 120 3.94 -10.69 14.70
CA SER A 120 4.18 -11.99 15.32
C SER A 120 3.22 -12.33 16.45
N MET A 121 2.50 -11.36 17.01
CA MET A 121 1.45 -11.61 18.02
C MET A 121 0.13 -12.08 17.42
N VAL A 122 -0.12 -11.80 16.14
CA VAL A 122 -1.42 -12.04 15.49
C VAL A 122 -1.89 -13.50 15.59
N PRO A 123 -1.03 -14.53 15.40
CA PRO A 123 -1.46 -15.93 15.51
C PRO A 123 -2.00 -16.34 16.89
N ASP A 124 -1.55 -15.68 17.97
CA ASP A 124 -2.01 -15.97 19.33
C ASP A 124 -3.31 -15.22 19.67
N GLU A 125 -3.58 -14.13 18.94
CA GLU A 125 -4.70 -13.23 19.22
C GLU A 125 -5.90 -13.46 18.31
N VAL A 126 -5.70 -13.98 17.10
CA VAL A 126 -6.76 -14.23 16.12
C VAL A 126 -7.00 -15.74 16.01
N PRO A 127 -8.25 -16.24 16.15
CA PRO A 127 -8.51 -17.66 16.07
C PRO A 127 -8.13 -18.26 14.70
N PRO A 128 -7.55 -19.46 14.66
CA PRO A 128 -7.29 -20.15 13.40
C PRO A 128 -8.60 -20.40 12.64
N ARG A 129 -8.54 -20.35 11.31
CA ARG A 129 -9.71 -20.54 10.42
C ARG A 129 -10.90 -19.65 10.78
N SER A 130 -10.68 -18.39 11.17
CA SER A 130 -11.77 -17.45 11.43
C SER A 130 -11.90 -16.36 10.36
N CYS A 131 -10.82 -15.99 9.68
CA CYS A 131 -10.83 -14.86 8.75
C CYS A 131 -11.36 -15.24 7.36
N ARG A 132 -12.18 -14.36 6.77
CA ARG A 132 -12.53 -14.43 5.34
C ARG A 132 -11.60 -13.57 4.47
N PHE A 133 -11.00 -12.53 5.04
CA PHE A 133 -10.15 -11.59 4.32
C PHE A 133 -8.99 -11.14 5.21
N VAL A 134 -7.77 -11.24 4.70
CA VAL A 134 -6.53 -10.83 5.38
C VAL A 134 -5.72 -9.90 4.47
N HIS A 135 -5.42 -8.69 4.95
CA HIS A 135 -4.53 -7.74 4.27
C HIS A 135 -3.19 -7.64 5.01
N ILE A 136 -2.08 -7.84 4.31
CA ILE A 136 -0.72 -7.74 4.83
C ILE A 136 -0.01 -6.58 4.11
N ASP A 137 0.26 -5.52 4.87
CA ASP A 137 0.87 -4.24 4.47
C ASP A 137 1.77 -3.68 5.59
N GLY A 138 2.42 -4.59 6.33
CA GLY A 138 3.20 -4.28 7.53
C GLY A 138 4.68 -3.95 7.24
N SER A 139 5.54 -4.96 7.34
CA SER A 139 6.98 -4.79 7.14
C SER A 139 7.39 -5.02 5.69
N HIS A 140 8.51 -4.42 5.29
CA HIS A 140 9.15 -4.65 3.99
C HIS A 140 10.29 -5.68 4.02
N LEU A 141 10.56 -6.27 5.19
CA LEU A 141 11.60 -7.29 5.37
C LEU A 141 11.02 -8.68 5.12
N TYR A 142 11.81 -9.52 4.47
CA TYR A 142 11.42 -10.87 4.08
C TYR A 142 10.92 -11.71 5.27
N GLU A 143 11.62 -11.67 6.41
CA GLU A 143 11.36 -12.52 7.57
C GLU A 143 9.97 -12.27 8.17
N HIS A 144 9.58 -10.99 8.30
CA HIS A 144 8.27 -10.60 8.82
C HIS A 144 7.17 -10.95 7.83
N VAL A 145 7.34 -10.59 6.55
CA VAL A 145 6.34 -10.87 5.52
C VAL A 145 6.13 -12.38 5.35
N HIS A 146 7.21 -13.17 5.37
CA HIS A 146 7.15 -14.63 5.31
C HIS A 146 6.33 -15.21 6.48
N GLY A 147 6.55 -14.68 7.70
CA GLY A 147 5.79 -15.02 8.90
C GLY A 147 4.31 -14.64 8.78
N ASP A 148 4.02 -13.42 8.36
CA ASP A 148 2.66 -12.89 8.18
C ASP A 148 1.87 -13.68 7.15
N ILE A 149 2.49 -14.07 6.03
CA ILE A 149 1.86 -14.97 5.04
C ILE A 149 1.55 -16.34 5.66
N GLY A 150 2.40 -16.83 6.56
CA GLY A 150 2.13 -18.06 7.32
C GLY A 150 0.94 -17.94 8.25
N ALA A 151 0.89 -16.86 9.02
CA ALA A 151 -0.27 -16.55 9.85
C ALA A 151 -1.54 -16.48 9.00
N ALA A 152 -1.52 -15.76 7.88
CA ALA A 152 -2.68 -15.65 6.99
C ALA A 152 -3.17 -17.02 6.47
N HIS A 153 -2.26 -17.94 6.12
CA HIS A 153 -2.64 -19.29 5.70
C HIS A 153 -3.44 -20.06 6.77
N ASP A 154 -3.04 -19.92 8.03
CA ASP A 154 -3.62 -20.66 9.16
C ASP A 154 -4.91 -19.99 9.67
N LEU A 155 -4.98 -18.66 9.57
CA LEU A 155 -6.13 -17.85 10.00
C LEU A 155 -7.27 -17.85 8.96
N LEU A 156 -6.98 -17.97 7.66
CA LEU A 156 -8.00 -17.92 6.63
C LEU A 156 -8.89 -19.18 6.61
N LEU A 157 -10.19 -18.94 6.48
CA LEU A 157 -11.19 -19.93 6.11
C LEU A 157 -10.93 -20.48 4.69
N PRO A 158 -11.42 -21.69 4.36
CA PRO A 158 -11.46 -22.15 2.97
C PRO A 158 -12.14 -21.13 2.05
N GLY A 159 -11.50 -20.78 0.95
CA GLY A 159 -11.98 -19.73 0.02
C GLY A 159 -11.73 -18.30 0.50
N GLY A 160 -11.05 -18.12 1.63
CA GLY A 160 -10.60 -16.82 2.11
C GLY A 160 -9.55 -16.19 1.19
N ILE A 161 -9.47 -14.87 1.24
CA ILE A 161 -8.59 -14.06 0.39
C ILE A 161 -7.46 -13.48 1.24
N VAL A 162 -6.23 -13.62 0.78
CA VAL A 162 -5.08 -12.86 1.26
C VAL A 162 -4.69 -11.79 0.25
N VAL A 163 -4.34 -10.62 0.73
CA VAL A 163 -3.82 -9.51 -0.06
C VAL A 163 -2.46 -9.12 0.48
N LEU A 164 -1.44 -9.14 -0.38
CA LEU A 164 -0.06 -8.80 -0.04
C LEU A 164 0.30 -7.49 -0.73
N ASP A 165 0.58 -6.44 0.05
CA ASP A 165 1.00 -5.16 -0.49
C ASP A 165 2.47 -5.17 -0.94
N ASP A 166 2.84 -4.17 -1.72
CA ASP A 166 4.20 -3.84 -2.15
C ASP A 166 5.07 -4.97 -2.74
N PHE A 167 4.48 -6.09 -3.19
CA PHE A 167 5.23 -7.21 -3.77
C PHE A 167 5.99 -6.87 -5.07
N ARG A 168 5.80 -5.66 -5.63
CA ARG A 168 6.50 -5.15 -6.82
C ARG A 168 7.25 -3.84 -6.60
N SER A 169 7.28 -3.34 -5.37
CA SER A 169 7.94 -2.08 -5.05
C SER A 169 9.46 -2.29 -5.03
N GLU A 170 10.20 -1.44 -5.74
CA GLU A 170 11.64 -1.60 -5.97
C GLU A 170 12.47 -1.54 -4.67
N HIS A 171 11.96 -0.86 -3.65
CA HIS A 171 12.60 -0.69 -2.35
C HIS A 171 12.23 -1.78 -1.35
N THR A 172 11.33 -2.71 -1.70
CA THR A 172 10.81 -3.77 -0.83
C THR A 172 11.08 -5.19 -1.37
N PRO A 173 12.31 -5.50 -1.83
CA PRO A 173 12.59 -6.79 -2.49
C PRO A 173 12.27 -8.01 -1.62
N GLY A 174 12.34 -7.87 -0.28
CA GLY A 174 11.97 -8.95 0.64
C GLY A 174 10.50 -9.36 0.53
N VAL A 175 9.61 -8.40 0.29
CA VAL A 175 8.17 -8.65 0.07
C VAL A 175 7.95 -9.44 -1.20
N SER A 176 8.61 -9.05 -2.30
CA SER A 176 8.55 -9.78 -3.57
C SER A 176 9.01 -11.23 -3.41
N VAL A 177 10.12 -11.45 -2.71
CA VAL A 177 10.66 -12.80 -2.48
C VAL A 177 9.69 -13.64 -1.65
N ALA A 178 9.18 -13.12 -0.53
CA ALA A 178 8.24 -13.83 0.34
C ALA A 178 6.92 -14.17 -0.38
N ALA A 179 6.35 -13.22 -1.15
CA ALA A 179 5.11 -13.43 -1.89
C ALA A 179 5.26 -14.53 -2.95
N TRP A 180 6.32 -14.49 -3.77
CA TRP A 180 6.53 -15.50 -4.81
C TRP A 180 6.98 -16.85 -4.25
N GLU A 181 7.75 -16.87 -3.16
CA GLU A 181 8.04 -18.10 -2.44
C GLU A 181 6.75 -18.75 -1.92
N ALA A 182 5.83 -17.96 -1.36
CA ALA A 182 4.56 -18.48 -0.90
C ALA A 182 3.76 -19.14 -2.03
N VAL A 183 3.80 -18.54 -3.22
CA VAL A 183 3.17 -19.09 -4.43
C VAL A 183 3.81 -20.40 -4.85
N LEU A 184 5.14 -20.40 -5.01
CA LEU A 184 5.87 -21.52 -5.60
C LEU A 184 6.08 -22.69 -4.65
N ASN A 185 6.19 -22.42 -3.35
CA ASN A 185 6.64 -23.40 -2.35
C ASN A 185 5.61 -23.66 -1.25
N ARG A 186 4.65 -22.75 -1.01
CA ARG A 186 3.71 -22.82 0.13
C ARG A 186 2.25 -22.83 -0.28
N GLY A 187 1.97 -23.10 -1.55
CA GLY A 187 0.64 -23.38 -2.07
C GLY A 187 -0.28 -22.19 -2.23
N LEU A 188 0.20 -20.95 -2.05
CA LEU A 188 -0.59 -19.76 -2.33
C LEU A 188 -0.90 -19.71 -3.83
N ARG A 189 -2.17 -19.55 -4.20
CA ARG A 189 -2.59 -19.46 -5.60
C ARG A 189 -2.99 -18.03 -5.92
N PRO A 190 -2.28 -17.34 -6.84
CA PRO A 190 -2.64 -15.99 -7.24
C PRO A 190 -4.01 -15.97 -7.91
N ILE A 191 -4.86 -15.03 -7.50
CA ILE A 191 -6.12 -14.70 -8.18
C ILE A 191 -5.85 -13.60 -9.18
N CYS A 192 -5.33 -12.46 -8.71
CA CYS A 192 -4.95 -11.35 -9.58
C CYS A 192 -3.85 -10.49 -8.95
N LEU A 193 -3.24 -9.65 -9.80
CA LEU A 193 -2.27 -8.64 -9.43
C LEU A 193 -2.81 -7.26 -9.78
N SER A 194 -2.71 -6.32 -8.84
CA SER A 194 -2.79 -4.90 -9.16
C SER A 194 -1.39 -4.36 -9.50
N THR A 195 -1.21 -3.04 -9.39
CA THR A 195 0.13 -2.46 -9.60
C THR A 195 1.08 -2.84 -8.46
N GLN A 196 0.60 -2.78 -7.21
CA GLN A 196 1.41 -3.00 -6.01
C GLN A 196 0.95 -4.20 -5.17
N LYS A 197 -0.28 -4.72 -5.36
CA LYS A 197 -0.83 -5.81 -4.54
C LYS A 197 -0.96 -7.14 -5.28
N LEU A 198 -0.67 -8.23 -4.58
CA LEU A 198 -1.00 -9.61 -5.00
C LEU A 198 -2.21 -10.08 -4.20
N TYR A 199 -3.26 -10.49 -4.90
CA TYR A 199 -4.45 -11.11 -4.31
C TYR A 199 -4.37 -12.60 -4.54
N GLY A 200 -4.58 -13.40 -3.49
CA GLY A 200 -4.45 -14.85 -3.57
C GLY A 200 -5.38 -15.59 -2.62
N THR A 201 -5.43 -16.90 -2.82
CA THR A 201 -6.12 -17.85 -1.93
C THR A 201 -5.36 -19.16 -1.90
N TRP A 202 -5.55 -19.97 -0.86
CA TRP A 202 -5.05 -21.35 -0.84
C TRP A 202 -6.06 -22.37 -1.37
N GLY A 203 -7.29 -21.94 -1.65
CA GLY A 203 -8.31 -22.74 -2.33
C GLY A 203 -8.13 -22.75 -3.86
N ASP A 204 -9.18 -23.14 -4.58
CA ASP A 204 -9.20 -23.05 -6.04
C ASP A 204 -9.43 -21.59 -6.50
N PRO A 205 -8.49 -20.95 -7.22
CA PRO A 205 -8.66 -19.59 -7.68
C PRO A 205 -9.55 -19.48 -8.93
N GLU A 206 -9.80 -20.58 -9.65
CA GLU A 206 -10.43 -20.51 -10.98
C GLU A 206 -11.82 -19.85 -10.98
N PRO A 207 -12.76 -20.20 -10.06
CA PRO A 207 -14.08 -19.57 -10.06
C PRO A 207 -14.02 -18.05 -9.85
N VAL A 208 -13.18 -17.60 -8.91
CA VAL A 208 -13.03 -16.17 -8.62
C VAL A 208 -12.26 -15.45 -9.73
N GLN A 209 -11.34 -16.12 -10.43
CA GLN A 209 -10.67 -15.56 -11.61
C GLN A 209 -11.66 -15.35 -12.76
N GLU A 210 -12.54 -16.31 -13.04
CA GLU A 210 -13.54 -16.19 -14.11
C GLU A 210 -14.54 -15.06 -13.82
N GLU A 211 -15.03 -14.96 -12.59
CA GLU A 211 -15.90 -13.85 -12.19
C GLU A 211 -15.18 -12.49 -12.25
N LEU A 212 -13.90 -12.43 -11.90
CA LEU A 212 -13.10 -11.20 -11.98
C LEU A 212 -12.91 -10.76 -13.43
N LEU A 213 -12.66 -11.71 -14.34
CA LEU A 213 -12.50 -11.43 -15.75
C LEU A 213 -13.80 -10.92 -16.37
N ALA A 214 -14.93 -11.53 -16.01
CA ALA A 214 -16.25 -11.03 -16.40
C ALA A 214 -16.52 -9.62 -15.85
N MET A 215 -16.09 -9.31 -14.62
CA MET A 215 -16.26 -7.97 -14.03
C MET A 215 -15.50 -6.87 -14.80
N VAL A 216 -14.33 -7.18 -15.34
CA VAL A 216 -13.52 -6.21 -16.09
C VAL A 216 -13.71 -6.27 -17.60
N GLU A 217 -14.47 -7.24 -18.10
CA GLU A 217 -14.73 -7.40 -19.52
C GLU A 217 -15.44 -6.16 -20.09
N GLY A 218 -14.93 -5.62 -21.20
CA GLY A 218 -15.49 -4.43 -21.83
C GLY A 218 -15.25 -3.11 -21.10
N ARG A 219 -14.61 -3.10 -19.92
CA ARG A 219 -14.23 -1.86 -19.23
C ARG A 219 -13.12 -1.13 -19.98
N GLU A 220 -13.37 0.13 -20.35
CA GLU A 220 -12.37 0.97 -21.00
C GLU A 220 -11.39 1.63 -20.02
N ASP A 221 -11.75 1.67 -18.73
CA ASP A 221 -11.02 2.33 -17.65
C ASP A 221 -10.07 1.39 -16.89
N CYS A 222 -10.01 0.10 -17.25
CA CYS A 222 -9.12 -0.89 -16.63
C CYS A 222 -8.37 -1.70 -17.69
N HIS A 223 -7.04 -1.71 -17.64
CA HIS A 223 -6.25 -2.61 -18.48
C HIS A 223 -6.20 -4.00 -17.86
N LEU A 224 -6.61 -5.00 -18.65
CA LEU A 224 -6.49 -6.40 -18.34
C LEU A 224 -5.35 -7.04 -19.15
N SER A 225 -4.61 -7.93 -18.51
CA SER A 225 -3.73 -8.87 -19.19
C SER A 225 -3.67 -10.18 -18.42
N VAL A 226 -3.55 -11.29 -19.14
CA VAL A 226 -3.43 -12.63 -18.54
C VAL A 226 -2.15 -13.27 -19.06
N GLN A 227 -1.37 -13.86 -18.15
CA GLN A 227 -0.12 -14.54 -18.48
C GLN A 227 -0.08 -15.90 -17.77
N GLN A 228 0.60 -16.87 -18.38
CA GLN A 228 0.93 -18.13 -17.72
C GLN A 228 2.36 -18.04 -17.21
N ALA A 229 2.58 -18.30 -15.92
CA ALA A 229 3.90 -18.28 -15.31
C ALA A 229 3.99 -19.32 -14.19
N ALA A 230 5.03 -20.16 -14.23
CA ALA A 230 5.29 -21.18 -13.20
C ALA A 230 4.07 -22.08 -12.86
N GLY A 231 3.24 -22.41 -13.85
CA GLY A 231 2.04 -23.23 -13.65
C GLY A 231 0.82 -22.48 -13.13
N HIS A 232 0.89 -21.15 -13.01
CA HIS A 232 -0.22 -20.31 -12.57
C HIS A 232 -0.71 -19.38 -13.68
N ARG A 233 -2.04 -19.21 -13.75
CA ARG A 233 -2.67 -18.12 -14.49
C ARG A 233 -2.56 -16.84 -13.67
N ILE A 234 -1.80 -15.88 -14.20
CA ILE A 234 -1.58 -14.57 -13.60
C ILE A 234 -2.48 -13.54 -14.30
N VAL A 235 -3.61 -13.21 -13.68
CA VAL A 235 -4.47 -12.11 -14.09
C VAL A 235 -3.88 -10.81 -13.55
N ARG A 236 -3.62 -9.83 -14.42
CA ARG A 236 -3.09 -8.52 -14.02
C ARG A 236 -4.02 -7.41 -14.46
N LEU A 237 -4.37 -6.56 -13.51
CA LEU A 237 -5.22 -5.40 -13.68
C LEU A 237 -4.42 -4.12 -13.44
N LYS A 238 -4.73 -3.07 -14.20
CA LYS A 238 -4.13 -1.74 -14.01
C LYS A 238 -5.15 -0.66 -14.32
N SER A 239 -5.33 0.28 -13.39
CA SER A 239 -6.19 1.44 -13.61
C SER A 239 -5.75 2.25 -14.83
N LYS A 240 -6.74 2.71 -15.61
CA LYS A 240 -6.62 3.64 -16.73
C LYS A 240 -7.65 4.75 -16.56
N GLY A 241 -7.52 5.51 -15.47
CA GLY A 241 -8.47 6.57 -15.13
C GLY A 241 -9.77 6.06 -14.49
N MET A 242 -9.70 4.90 -13.82
CA MET A 242 -10.80 4.41 -13.00
C MET A 242 -11.22 5.47 -11.97
N GLN A 243 -12.50 5.47 -11.64
CA GLN A 243 -13.04 6.24 -10.52
C GLN A 243 -13.09 5.37 -9.27
N ALA A 244 -12.85 5.97 -8.11
CA ALA A 244 -13.02 5.31 -6.82
C ALA A 244 -14.47 4.82 -6.68
N PRO A 245 -14.70 3.62 -6.10
CA PRO A 245 -16.05 3.23 -5.74
C PRO A 245 -16.65 4.25 -4.76
N PRO A 246 -17.97 4.49 -4.77
CA PRO A 246 -18.60 5.37 -3.82
C PRO A 246 -18.25 4.99 -2.37
N PHE A 247 -17.81 5.98 -1.59
CA PHE A 247 -17.50 5.84 -0.17
C PHE A 247 -18.29 6.89 0.63
N PRO A 248 -19.02 6.50 1.70
CA PRO A 248 -19.74 7.45 2.53
C PRO A 248 -18.80 8.54 3.07
N PRO A 249 -19.26 9.80 3.13
CA PRO A 249 -18.46 10.82 3.77
C PRO A 249 -18.38 10.55 5.29
N SER A 250 -17.38 11.12 5.95
CA SER A 250 -17.24 11.01 7.41
C SER A 250 -18.38 11.73 8.15
N ARG A 251 -18.46 11.54 9.47
CA ARG A 251 -19.32 12.35 10.36
C ARG A 251 -18.94 13.84 10.43
N HIS A 252 -17.82 14.24 9.82
CA HIS A 252 -17.34 15.63 9.75
C HIS A 252 -17.58 16.28 8.38
N ALA A 253 -18.30 15.60 7.48
CA ALA A 253 -18.56 16.06 6.12
C ALA A 253 -19.07 17.49 6.03
N ASP A 254 -19.96 17.88 6.93
CA ASP A 254 -20.64 19.19 6.93
C ASP A 254 -20.06 20.18 7.93
N ALA A 255 -18.96 19.83 8.61
CA ALA A 255 -18.32 20.74 9.56
C ALA A 255 -17.85 22.02 8.83
N PRO A 256 -18.00 23.21 9.44
CA PRO A 256 -17.44 24.44 8.88
C PRO A 256 -15.96 24.24 8.60
N GLU A 257 -15.52 24.54 7.38
CA GLU A 257 -14.11 24.44 7.03
C GLU A 257 -13.33 25.38 7.96
N PRO A 258 -12.29 24.91 8.67
CA PRO A 258 -11.49 25.79 9.50
C PRO A 258 -10.97 26.91 8.60
N ALA A 259 -11.22 28.17 8.98
CA ALA A 259 -10.72 29.32 8.25
C ALA A 259 -9.22 29.10 8.04
N ALA A 260 -8.78 29.05 6.78
CA ALA A 260 -7.40 28.80 6.44
C ALA A 260 -6.52 29.71 7.29
N ALA A 261 -5.82 29.14 8.27
CA ALA A 261 -4.83 29.88 9.03
C ALA A 261 -3.82 30.36 8.00
N ALA A 262 -3.77 31.67 7.79
CA ALA A 262 -2.82 32.28 6.90
C ALA A 262 -1.43 31.79 7.33
N ILE A 263 -0.81 30.92 6.52
CA ILE A 263 0.56 30.49 6.73
C ILE A 263 1.37 31.80 6.77
N PRO A 264 2.01 32.17 7.90
CA PRO A 264 2.85 33.35 7.90
C PRO A 264 3.94 33.11 6.87
N ALA A 265 4.01 33.99 5.87
CA ALA A 265 4.98 33.91 4.80
C ALA A 265 6.37 33.73 5.42
N GLN A 266 7.00 32.58 5.16
CA GLN A 266 8.39 32.39 5.54
C GLN A 266 9.21 33.48 4.84
N PRO A 267 10.12 34.17 5.55
CA PRO A 267 10.96 35.18 4.92
C PRO A 267 11.79 34.52 3.82
N ILE A 268 11.57 34.97 2.58
CA ILE A 268 12.37 34.59 1.42
C ILE A 268 13.82 34.96 1.75
N ARG A 269 14.64 33.97 2.07
CA ARG A 269 16.10 34.16 2.13
C ARG A 269 16.54 34.49 0.71
N ARG A 270 17.01 35.73 0.51
CA ARG A 270 17.68 36.14 -0.74
C ARG A 270 18.82 35.16 -1.01
N PRO A 271 19.02 34.70 -2.27
CA PRO A 271 20.19 33.94 -2.63
C PRO A 271 21.44 34.77 -2.30
N ALA A 272 22.42 34.14 -1.65
CA ALA A 272 23.74 34.75 -1.47
C ALA A 272 24.39 34.94 -2.85
N ASP A 273 25.06 36.08 -3.03
CA ASP A 273 25.82 36.37 -4.24
C ASP A 273 26.86 35.27 -4.52
N PRO A 274 27.01 34.82 -5.78
CA PRO A 274 28.03 33.84 -6.12
C PRO A 274 29.43 34.42 -5.88
N PRO A 275 30.39 33.62 -5.35
CA PRO A 275 31.74 34.10 -5.11
C PRO A 275 32.40 34.51 -6.44
N LYS A 276 33.04 35.69 -6.42
CA LYS A 276 33.80 36.21 -7.57
C LYS A 276 34.91 35.22 -7.95
N ARG A 277 34.84 34.71 -9.18
CA ARG A 277 35.91 33.88 -9.77
C ARG A 277 37.19 34.71 -9.88
N ALA A 278 38.23 34.29 -9.16
CA ALA A 278 39.59 34.76 -9.38
C ALA A 278 40.06 34.29 -10.77
N ALA A 279 40.70 35.20 -11.52
CA ALA A 279 41.22 34.93 -12.85
C ALA A 279 42.41 33.97 -12.78
N VAL A 280 42.32 32.84 -13.48
CA VAL A 280 43.44 31.90 -13.66
C VAL A 280 44.21 32.31 -14.92
N PRO A 281 45.53 32.52 -14.87
CA PRO A 281 46.31 32.85 -16.05
C PRO A 281 46.51 31.62 -16.94
N ARG A 282 46.41 31.81 -18.25
CA ARG A 282 46.67 30.79 -19.27
C ARG A 282 48.16 30.51 -19.40
N SER A 283 48.59 29.26 -19.28
CA SER A 283 49.82 28.79 -19.94
C SER A 283 49.66 27.39 -20.54
N ARG A 284 50.38 27.22 -21.65
CA ARG A 284 50.32 26.13 -22.64
C ARG A 284 51.04 24.88 -22.15
N THR A 285 50.45 23.69 -22.32
CA THR A 285 51.17 22.49 -22.80
C THR A 285 50.24 21.36 -23.28
N ARG A 286 50.77 20.60 -24.24
CA ARG A 286 50.17 19.58 -25.11
C ARG A 286 49.82 18.26 -24.41
N LYS A 287 48.85 17.56 -25.04
CA LYS A 287 48.72 16.10 -25.30
C LYS A 287 48.79 15.11 -24.13
N LEU A 288 47.72 14.30 -23.98
CA LEU A 288 47.65 12.82 -24.07
C LEU A 288 46.27 12.40 -23.53
N ALA A 289 45.34 11.98 -24.40
CA ALA A 289 44.86 10.59 -24.62
C ALA A 289 43.36 10.60 -24.22
N ALA A 290 42.35 10.45 -25.09
CA ALA A 290 42.12 9.43 -26.11
C ALA A 290 42.36 8.03 -25.55
N ASP A 291 41.37 7.51 -24.81
CA ASP A 291 40.68 6.24 -25.11
C ASP A 291 39.93 5.73 -23.89
N LEU A 292 38.67 5.34 -24.12
CA LEU A 292 37.83 4.33 -23.43
C LEU A 292 36.36 4.78 -23.38
N LEU A 293 35.71 4.87 -24.55
CA LEU A 293 34.25 4.73 -24.66
C LEU A 293 33.93 3.83 -25.88
N PRO A 294 33.26 2.68 -25.70
CA PRO A 294 32.89 1.80 -26.80
C PRO A 294 31.85 2.41 -27.76
N PRO A 295 31.92 2.14 -29.08
CA PRO A 295 31.20 2.90 -30.09
C PRO A 295 29.97 2.18 -30.64
N VAL A 296 28.78 2.29 -30.04
CA VAL A 296 27.52 2.09 -30.78
C VAL A 296 26.43 3.00 -30.21
N VAL A 297 25.66 3.61 -31.09
CA VAL A 297 24.52 4.53 -30.85
C VAL A 297 24.88 6.01 -30.61
N THR A 298 25.53 6.62 -31.61
CA THR A 298 25.31 8.07 -31.87
C THR A 298 25.19 8.37 -33.37
N ARG A 299 24.35 7.61 -34.06
CA ARG A 299 23.78 7.98 -35.37
C ARG A 299 22.26 7.89 -35.33
N ALA A 300 21.64 8.77 -34.55
CA ALA A 300 20.20 9.03 -34.66
C ALA A 300 19.77 10.44 -34.20
N ILE A 301 20.58 11.17 -33.42
CA ILE A 301 20.16 12.46 -32.82
C ILE A 301 20.78 13.69 -33.55
N ARG A 302 21.11 13.56 -34.84
CA ARG A 302 21.57 14.70 -35.68
C ARG A 302 20.70 14.96 -36.91
N LYS A 303 19.43 14.57 -36.88
CA LYS A 303 18.46 14.84 -37.96
C LYS A 303 17.08 15.34 -37.49
N ALA A 304 16.98 15.91 -36.29
CA ALA A 304 15.73 16.50 -35.77
C ALA A 304 15.89 17.96 -35.28
N ARG A 305 16.95 18.66 -35.72
CA ARG A 305 17.16 20.10 -35.41
C ARG A 305 17.32 20.98 -36.64
N ASN A 306 16.85 20.53 -37.80
CA ASN A 306 16.66 21.35 -38.99
C ASN A 306 15.57 20.73 -39.86
N ARG A 307 14.33 20.85 -39.42
CA ARG A 307 13.10 20.99 -40.22
C ARG A 307 11.96 21.35 -39.27
#